data_AF-A0A2D0IA54-F1
#
_entry.id   AF-A0A2D0IA54-F1
#
_cell.length_a   1.000
_cell.length_b   1.000
_cell.length_c   1.000
_cell.angle_alpha   90.00
_cell.angle_beta   90.00
_cell.angle_gamma   90.00
#
_symmetry.space_group_name_H-M   'P 1'
#
loop_
_entity.id
_entity.type
_entity.pdbx_description
1 polymer ?
#
loop_
_entity_poly.entity_id
_entity_poly.type
_entity_poly.pdbx_seq_one_letter_code
_entity_poly.pdbx_strand_id
1 'polypeptide(L)'
;MNQSDLNTLLNICKKRIDDGKNYDDIKSKNHPDVFVQIENELEAYKSKKTPKSINFWQIKASMRAWEKNDPDEFINHTNEGNEFKQEKVSHGLKNNIDDIVFYYNGATHTTAKYPTVGIYLICKIISEADHNGDIKLKVIKNLKDNPFVLEETEFSELEKKINALGINGKNYKFLDSENPQALYDLAINS
;
A
#
# COMPACT_ATOMS: atom_id res chain seq x y z
N MET A 1 -16.18 30.89 22.54
CA MET A 1 -16.33 30.65 21.09
C MET A 1 -17.77 30.28 20.81
N ASN A 2 -18.37 30.76 19.72
CA ASN A 2 -19.76 30.45 19.40
C ASN A 2 -19.87 29.10 18.64
N GLN A 3 -21.09 28.57 18.50
CA GLN A 3 -21.32 27.27 17.85
C GLN A 3 -20.91 27.25 16.35
N SER A 4 -21.00 28.40 15.66
CA SER A 4 -20.63 28.51 14.25
C SER A 4 -19.12 28.36 14.05
N ASP A 5 -18.33 28.99 14.92
CA ASP A 5 -16.88 28.91 14.94
C ASP A 5 -16.42 27.48 15.27
N LEU A 6 -17.10 26.81 16.22
CA LEU A 6 -16.83 25.42 16.59
C LEU A 6 -17.06 24.47 15.40
N ASN A 7 -18.18 24.63 14.69
CA ASN A 7 -18.51 23.85 13.50
C ASN A 7 -17.49 24.08 12.37
N THR A 8 -16.99 25.31 12.24
CA THR A 8 -15.97 25.67 11.24
C THR A 8 -14.65 24.97 11.55
N LEU A 9 -14.20 25.04 12.80
CA LEU A 9 -13.02 24.33 13.30
C LEU A 9 -13.13 22.81 13.14
N LEU A 10 -14.28 22.23 13.47
CA LEU A 10 -14.56 20.81 13.29
C LEU A 10 -14.44 20.40 11.82
N ASN A 11 -15.01 21.18 10.89
CA ASN A 11 -14.93 20.89 9.45
C ASN A 11 -13.51 20.98 8.91
N ILE A 12 -12.72 21.95 9.39
CA ILE A 12 -11.29 22.05 9.03
C ILE A 12 -10.53 20.80 9.51
N CYS A 13 -10.78 20.36 10.76
CA CYS A 13 -10.14 19.17 11.31
C CYS A 13 -10.56 17.89 10.56
N LYS A 14 -11.86 17.73 10.25
CA LYS A 14 -12.37 16.61 9.43
C LYS A 14 -11.69 16.56 8.07
N LYS A 15 -11.59 17.70 7.38
CA LYS A 15 -10.88 17.80 6.09
C LYS A 15 -9.40 17.42 6.21
N ARG A 16 -8.72 17.82 7.29
CA ARG A 16 -7.33 17.38 7.51
C ARG A 16 -7.21 15.87 7.72
N ILE A 17 -8.17 15.27 8.44
CA ILE A 17 -8.24 13.82 8.59
C ILE A 17 -8.54 13.14 7.22
N ASP A 18 -9.34 13.75 6.35
CA ASP A 18 -9.52 13.29 4.96
C ASP A 18 -8.23 13.34 4.14
N ASP A 19 -7.45 14.40 4.33
CA ASP A 19 -6.17 14.63 3.66
C ASP A 19 -4.98 13.87 4.31
N GLY A 20 -5.22 13.05 5.34
CA GLY A 20 -4.16 12.31 6.07
C GLY A 20 -3.20 13.20 6.89
N LYS A 21 -3.59 14.43 7.20
CA LYS A 21 -2.78 15.42 7.93
C LYS A 21 -3.18 15.49 9.41
N ASN A 22 -2.21 15.79 10.28
CA ASN A 22 -2.49 16.10 11.67
C ASN A 22 -3.12 17.51 11.82
N TYR A 23 -3.64 17.78 13.02
CA TYR A 23 -4.26 19.05 13.38
C TYR A 23 -3.68 19.60 14.70
N ASP A 24 -2.46 19.21 15.07
CA ASP A 24 -1.80 19.63 16.33
C ASP A 24 -1.48 21.13 16.35
N ASP A 25 -1.21 21.73 15.20
CA ASP A 25 -1.05 23.17 15.02
C ASP A 25 -2.37 23.93 15.25
N ILE A 26 -3.51 23.30 14.97
CA ILE A 26 -4.83 23.85 15.27
C ILE A 26 -5.13 23.67 16.76
N LYS A 27 -4.82 22.50 17.32
CA LYS A 27 -4.98 22.18 18.74
C LYS A 27 -4.20 23.14 19.65
N SER A 28 -2.94 23.40 19.32
CA SER A 28 -2.06 24.31 20.08
C SER A 28 -2.45 25.79 20.02
N LYS A 29 -3.24 26.21 19.03
CA LYS A 29 -3.69 27.60 18.85
C LYS A 29 -5.04 27.92 19.50
N ASN A 30 -5.72 26.93 20.07
CA ASN A 30 -7.04 27.08 20.65
C ASN A 30 -7.05 26.67 22.12
N HIS A 31 -8.03 27.18 22.87
CA HIS A 31 -8.19 26.84 24.29
C HIS A 31 -8.47 25.33 24.46
N PRO A 32 -7.88 24.65 25.46
CA PRO A 32 -8.06 23.21 25.67
C PRO A 32 -9.53 22.75 25.70
N ASP A 33 -10.40 23.49 26.38
CA ASP A 33 -11.83 23.16 26.52
C ASP A 33 -12.59 23.10 25.19
N VAL A 34 -12.16 23.87 24.19
CA VAL A 34 -12.70 23.82 22.83
C VAL A 34 -12.37 22.47 22.20
N PHE A 35 -11.13 22.00 22.38
CA PHE A 35 -10.65 20.79 21.74
C PHE A 35 -11.22 19.53 22.38
N VAL A 36 -11.58 19.55 23.67
CA VAL A 36 -12.32 18.44 24.29
C VAL A 36 -13.67 18.21 23.60
N GLN A 37 -14.39 19.29 23.25
CA GLN A 37 -15.67 19.19 22.54
C GLN A 37 -15.50 18.69 21.10
N ILE A 38 -14.46 19.18 20.41
CA ILE A 38 -14.15 18.77 19.03
C ILE A 38 -13.62 17.33 18.98
N GLU A 39 -12.81 16.88 19.95
CA GLU A 39 -12.19 15.56 19.95
C GLU A 39 -13.21 14.43 19.98
N ASN A 40 -14.26 14.53 20.80
CA ASN A 40 -15.33 13.52 20.82
C ASN A 40 -16.02 13.38 19.46
N GLU A 41 -16.26 14.49 18.77
CA GLU A 41 -16.84 14.49 17.43
C GLU A 41 -15.85 13.99 16.36
N LEU A 42 -14.56 14.28 16.50
CA LEU A 42 -13.53 13.77 15.61
C LEU A 42 -13.31 12.27 15.80
N GLU A 43 -13.35 11.74 17.03
CA GLU A 43 -13.28 10.31 17.30
C GLU A 43 -14.50 9.58 16.73
N ALA A 44 -15.70 10.12 16.92
CA ALA A 44 -16.92 9.58 16.29
C ALA A 44 -16.87 9.67 14.75
N TYR A 45 -16.22 10.69 14.20
CA TYR A 45 -16.02 10.85 12.77
C TYR A 45 -14.99 9.84 12.22
N LYS A 46 -13.88 9.62 12.93
CA LYS A 46 -12.87 8.59 12.61
C LYS A 46 -13.47 7.19 12.68
N SER A 47 -14.30 6.91 13.69
CA SER A 47 -14.96 5.61 13.86
C SER A 47 -16.05 5.34 12.82
N LYS A 48 -16.67 6.40 12.27
CA LYS A 48 -17.69 6.32 11.20
C LYS A 48 -17.11 6.33 9.80
N LYS A 49 -15.85 6.75 9.64
CA LYS A 49 -15.12 6.40 8.42
C LYS A 49 -15.01 4.88 8.42
N THR A 50 -15.73 4.23 7.53
CA THR A 50 -15.41 2.88 7.10
C THR A 50 -13.90 2.86 6.92
N PRO A 51 -13.15 1.93 7.55
CA PRO A 51 -11.75 1.75 7.19
C PRO A 51 -11.72 1.71 5.68
N LYS A 52 -10.96 2.61 5.03
CA LYS A 52 -10.77 2.51 3.58
C LYS A 52 -10.39 1.05 3.36
N SER A 53 -11.23 0.31 2.63
CA SER A 53 -10.99 -1.12 2.42
C SER A 53 -9.59 -1.27 1.87
N ILE A 54 -8.73 -1.97 2.62
CA ILE A 54 -7.36 -2.22 2.19
C ILE A 54 -7.46 -2.93 0.85
N ASN A 55 -6.89 -2.32 -0.19
CA ASN A 55 -6.82 -2.94 -1.49
C ASN A 55 -5.53 -3.73 -1.57
N PHE A 56 -5.60 -4.81 -2.33
CA PHE A 56 -4.44 -5.64 -2.62
C PHE A 56 -4.07 -5.44 -4.08
N TRP A 57 -2.77 -5.35 -4.31
CA TRP A 57 -2.19 -5.11 -5.61
C TRP A 57 -1.07 -6.12 -5.88
N GLN A 58 -0.95 -6.56 -7.11
CA GLN A 58 0.23 -7.27 -7.60
C GLN A 58 0.98 -6.34 -8.55
N ILE A 59 2.24 -6.06 -8.25
CA ILE A 59 3.12 -5.27 -9.10
C ILE A 59 4.13 -6.21 -9.72
N LYS A 60 4.06 -6.35 -11.05
CA LYS A 60 5.07 -7.06 -11.84
C LYS A 60 6.16 -6.06 -12.20
N ALA A 61 7.27 -6.09 -11.48
CA ALA A 61 8.39 -5.24 -11.81
C ALA A 61 9.13 -5.76 -13.05
N SER A 62 9.50 -4.85 -13.96
CA SER A 62 10.30 -5.19 -15.14
C SER A 62 11.69 -5.67 -14.73
N MET A 63 12.32 -6.54 -15.51
CA MET A 63 13.69 -7.02 -15.29
C MET A 63 14.71 -5.89 -15.04
N ARG A 64 14.64 -4.81 -15.84
CA ARG A 64 15.49 -3.62 -15.67
C ARG A 64 15.28 -2.91 -14.32
N ALA A 65 14.08 -3.00 -13.74
CA ALA A 65 13.78 -2.45 -12.42
C ALA A 65 14.29 -3.34 -11.28
N TRP A 66 14.32 -4.67 -11.46
CA TRP A 66 14.94 -5.61 -10.51
C TRP A 66 16.47 -5.52 -10.51
N GLU A 67 17.09 -5.32 -11.67
CA GLU A 67 18.55 -5.18 -11.78
C GLU A 67 19.06 -3.82 -11.32
N LYS A 68 18.29 -2.75 -11.59
CA LYS A 68 18.63 -1.37 -11.17
C LYS A 68 18.34 -1.14 -9.68
N ASN A 69 17.31 -1.80 -9.16
CA ASN A 69 16.94 -1.72 -7.75
C ASN A 69 16.96 -3.14 -7.21
N ASP A 70 18.15 -3.64 -6.94
CA ASP A 70 18.32 -4.99 -6.43
C ASP A 70 17.51 -5.16 -5.13
N PRO A 71 16.67 -6.20 -4.98
CA PRO A 71 16.10 -6.60 -3.70
C PRO A 71 17.12 -6.62 -2.58
N ASP A 72 18.38 -7.00 -2.84
CA ASP A 72 19.44 -6.90 -1.84
C ASP A 72 19.85 -5.46 -1.51
N GLU A 73 19.82 -4.52 -2.45
CA GLU A 73 19.95 -3.09 -2.11
C GLU A 73 18.70 -2.57 -1.39
N PHE A 74 17.51 -3.07 -1.75
CA PHE A 74 16.25 -2.78 -1.04
C PHE A 74 16.24 -3.35 0.38
N ILE A 75 16.86 -4.49 0.62
CA ILE A 75 16.92 -5.20 1.91
C ILE A 75 18.13 -4.71 2.75
N ASN A 76 19.28 -4.41 2.13
CA ASN A 76 20.49 -3.99 2.85
C ASN A 76 20.53 -2.48 3.18
N HIS A 77 19.74 -1.65 2.49
CA HIS A 77 19.48 -0.27 2.94
C HIS A 77 18.32 -0.20 3.96
N THR A 78 17.77 -1.33 4.40
CA THR A 78 16.61 -1.40 5.30
C THR A 78 16.93 -2.08 6.62
N ASN A 79 17.60 -1.35 7.50
CA ASN A 79 17.27 -1.47 8.93
C ASN A 79 15.83 -0.95 9.09
N GLU A 80 14.90 -1.88 9.36
CA GLU A 80 13.57 -1.67 9.93
C GLU A 80 12.97 -0.25 9.79
N GLY A 81 12.47 0.13 8.61
CA GLY A 81 11.57 1.30 8.56
C GLY A 81 11.49 2.15 7.30
N ASN A 82 12.43 2.09 6.36
CA ASN A 82 12.51 3.13 5.33
C ASN A 82 11.96 2.77 3.94
N GLU A 83 11.46 3.83 3.30
CA GLU A 83 10.55 3.93 2.17
C GLU A 83 11.29 3.78 0.82
N PHE A 84 10.71 3.11 -0.18
CA PHE A 84 11.28 3.10 -1.54
C PHE A 84 10.28 3.54 -2.61
N LYS A 85 10.80 4.28 -3.60
CA LYS A 85 10.03 4.86 -4.70
C LYS A 85 9.81 3.80 -5.78
N GLN A 86 8.59 3.30 -5.93
CA GLN A 86 8.24 2.47 -7.07
C GLN A 86 7.96 3.37 -8.28
N GLU A 87 8.82 3.29 -9.30
CA GLU A 87 8.65 4.02 -10.55
C GLU A 87 7.39 3.53 -11.30
N LYS A 88 6.51 4.47 -11.64
CA LYS A 88 5.34 4.33 -12.52
C LYS A 88 4.40 3.20 -12.14
N VAL A 89 3.74 3.39 -11.00
CA VAL A 89 2.46 2.74 -10.76
C VAL A 89 1.50 3.38 -11.77
N SER A 90 1.19 2.66 -12.86
CA SER A 90 0.56 3.20 -14.09
C SER A 90 -0.46 4.31 -13.82
N HIS A 91 -0.39 5.40 -14.61
CA HIS A 91 -1.31 6.54 -14.54
C HIS A 91 -2.76 6.04 -14.36
N GLY A 92 -3.37 6.39 -13.22
CA GLY A 92 -4.77 6.05 -12.91
C GLY A 92 -4.99 5.05 -11.79
N LEU A 93 -3.93 4.54 -11.13
CA LEU A 93 -4.10 3.75 -9.92
C LEU A 93 -4.55 4.66 -8.77
N LYS A 94 -5.83 4.55 -8.39
CA LYS A 94 -6.38 5.16 -7.17
C LYS A 94 -5.99 4.30 -5.97
N ASN A 95 -4.68 4.19 -5.72
CA ASN A 95 -4.17 3.51 -4.55
C ASN A 95 -4.45 4.33 -3.29
N ASN A 96 -4.54 3.66 -2.15
CA ASN A 96 -4.61 4.30 -0.85
C ASN A 96 -3.33 4.03 -0.08
N ILE A 97 -2.97 4.96 0.81
CA ILE A 97 -2.08 4.64 1.93
C ILE A 97 -2.68 3.43 2.65
N ASP A 98 -1.80 2.54 3.10
CA ASP A 98 -2.09 1.26 3.74
C ASP A 98 -2.53 0.10 2.84
N ASP A 99 -2.73 0.32 1.53
CA ASP A 99 -2.91 -0.77 0.58
C ASP A 99 -1.68 -1.72 0.58
N ILE A 100 -1.93 -2.99 0.29
CA ILE A 100 -0.91 -4.05 0.25
C ILE A 100 -0.48 -4.31 -1.18
N VAL A 101 0.82 -4.48 -1.38
CA VAL A 101 1.47 -4.73 -2.66
C VAL A 101 2.27 -6.03 -2.58
N PHE A 102 1.89 -7.00 -3.42
CA PHE A 102 2.69 -8.18 -3.72
C PHE A 102 3.66 -7.84 -4.85
N TYR A 103 4.95 -7.81 -4.52
CA TYR A 103 6.02 -7.57 -5.48
C TYR A 103 6.40 -8.88 -6.16
N TYR A 104 5.99 -9.01 -7.41
CA TYR A 104 5.93 -10.28 -8.11
C TYR A 104 6.95 -10.36 -9.25
N ASN A 105 7.69 -11.46 -9.30
CA ASN A 105 8.52 -11.79 -10.45
C ASN A 105 7.78 -12.77 -11.37
N GLY A 106 7.59 -12.37 -12.63
CA GLY A 106 6.89 -13.18 -13.64
C GLY A 106 7.81 -14.10 -14.44
N ALA A 107 7.22 -15.07 -15.13
CA ALA A 107 7.92 -16.09 -15.93
C ALA A 107 8.87 -15.53 -17.01
N THR A 108 8.58 -14.36 -17.57
CA THR A 108 9.42 -13.69 -18.58
C THR A 108 10.58 -12.88 -17.99
N HIS A 109 10.74 -12.91 -16.66
CA HIS A 109 11.69 -12.06 -15.92
C HIS A 109 12.51 -12.86 -14.90
N THR A 110 12.53 -14.20 -15.00
CA THR A 110 13.43 -15.02 -14.19
C THR A 110 14.88 -14.78 -14.58
N THR A 111 15.76 -14.76 -13.59
CA THR A 111 17.21 -14.53 -13.77
C THR A 111 17.99 -15.57 -12.97
N ALA A 112 19.31 -15.62 -13.14
CA ALA A 112 20.16 -16.45 -12.29
C ALA A 112 20.04 -16.07 -10.79
N LYS A 113 19.70 -14.82 -10.47
CA LYS A 113 19.52 -14.31 -9.11
C LYS A 113 18.11 -14.50 -8.56
N TYR A 114 17.11 -14.43 -9.44
CA TYR A 114 15.69 -14.60 -9.12
C TYR A 114 15.09 -15.66 -10.07
N PRO A 115 15.43 -16.95 -9.88
CA PRO A 115 15.10 -17.99 -10.85
C PRO A 115 13.63 -18.42 -10.78
N THR A 116 12.98 -18.17 -9.63
CA THR A 116 11.63 -18.64 -9.34
C THR A 116 10.59 -17.58 -9.69
N VAL A 117 9.47 -18.00 -10.25
CA VAL A 117 8.29 -17.16 -10.48
C VAL A 117 7.49 -17.11 -9.19
N GLY A 118 7.16 -15.92 -8.70
CA GLY A 118 6.46 -15.81 -7.41
C GLY A 118 6.53 -14.43 -6.78
N ILE A 119 6.01 -14.33 -5.56
CA ILE A 119 6.06 -13.13 -4.73
C ILE A 119 7.36 -13.16 -3.91
N TYR A 120 8.17 -12.11 -4.06
CA TYR A 120 9.45 -11.98 -3.37
C TYR A 120 9.39 -11.00 -2.21
N LEU A 121 8.52 -10.00 -2.30
CA LEU A 121 8.31 -9.02 -1.24
C LEU A 121 6.81 -8.79 -1.07
N ILE A 122 6.41 -8.61 0.18
CA ILE A 122 5.12 -8.02 0.51
C ILE A 122 5.40 -6.64 1.06
N CYS A 123 4.73 -5.64 0.51
CA CYS A 123 4.92 -4.24 0.81
C CYS A 123 3.60 -3.59 1.20
N LYS A 124 3.71 -2.47 1.90
CA LYS A 124 2.60 -1.58 2.26
C LYS A 124 2.83 -0.21 1.62
N ILE A 125 1.79 0.39 1.05
CA ILE A 125 1.86 1.77 0.55
C ILE A 125 1.87 2.74 1.72
N ILE A 126 2.80 3.68 1.71
CA ILE A 126 2.98 4.67 2.80
C ILE A 126 2.95 6.11 2.31
N SER A 127 2.82 6.34 1.00
CA SER A 127 2.55 7.67 0.44
C SER A 127 1.47 7.63 -0.62
N GLU A 128 0.82 8.76 -0.81
CA GLU A 128 0.08 9.02 -2.06
C GLU A 128 1.04 9.01 -3.26
N ALA A 129 0.47 8.85 -4.45
CA ALA A 129 1.23 8.95 -5.69
C ALA A 129 1.69 10.40 -5.91
N ASP A 130 2.96 10.58 -6.28
CA ASP A 130 3.49 11.89 -6.66
C ASP A 130 2.98 12.32 -8.05
N HIS A 131 3.39 13.50 -8.51
CA HIS A 131 3.00 14.05 -9.82
C HIS A 131 3.42 13.18 -11.02
N ASN A 132 4.32 12.23 -10.83
CA ASN A 132 4.75 11.27 -11.86
C ASN A 132 4.00 9.92 -11.75
N GLY A 133 3.16 9.76 -10.73
CA GLY A 133 2.47 8.50 -10.42
C GLY A 133 3.33 7.53 -9.60
N ASP A 134 4.38 8.02 -8.96
CA ASP A 134 5.27 7.17 -8.16
C ASP A 134 4.79 7.12 -6.72
N ILE A 135 4.86 5.94 -6.10
CA ILE A 135 4.44 5.73 -4.70
C ILE A 135 5.64 5.30 -3.86
N LYS A 136 5.54 5.53 -2.56
CA LYS A 136 6.46 4.97 -1.58
C LYS A 136 5.90 3.70 -0.96
N LEU A 137 6.74 2.68 -0.93
CA LEU A 137 6.46 1.37 -0.37
C LEU A 137 7.35 1.10 0.85
N LYS A 138 6.78 0.42 1.85
CA LYS A 138 7.50 -0.16 2.99
C LYS A 138 7.41 -1.67 2.91
N VAL A 139 8.55 -2.36 2.96
CA VAL A 139 8.56 -3.83 3.03
C VAL A 139 8.00 -4.28 4.39
N ILE A 140 7.04 -5.19 4.35
CA ILE A 140 6.46 -5.83 5.54
C ILE A 140 6.85 -7.31 5.65
N LYS A 141 7.20 -7.96 4.54
CA LYS A 141 7.76 -9.31 4.53
C LYS A 141 8.72 -9.46 3.36
N ASN A 142 9.86 -10.08 3.66
CA ASN A 142 10.87 -10.47 2.68
C ASN A 142 10.80 -11.99 2.47
N LEU A 143 10.62 -12.41 1.23
CA LEU A 143 10.50 -13.81 0.80
C LEU A 143 11.58 -14.16 -0.24
N LYS A 144 12.67 -13.39 -0.31
CA LYS A 144 13.66 -13.54 -1.38
C LYS A 144 14.26 -14.95 -1.49
N ASP A 145 14.60 -15.55 -0.37
CA ASP A 145 15.26 -16.86 -0.33
C ASP A 145 14.27 -18.01 -0.52
N ASN A 146 12.99 -17.78 -0.24
CA ASN A 146 11.90 -18.72 -0.45
C ASN A 146 10.65 -17.98 -0.98
N PRO A 147 10.61 -17.66 -2.29
CA PRO A 147 9.53 -16.89 -2.88
C PRO A 147 8.20 -17.63 -2.77
N PHE A 148 7.11 -16.90 -2.54
CA PHE A 148 5.78 -17.52 -2.48
C PHE A 148 5.26 -17.78 -3.90
N VAL A 149 5.19 -19.06 -4.26
CA VAL A 149 4.82 -19.52 -5.60
C VAL A 149 3.31 -19.77 -5.65
N LEU A 150 2.56 -18.92 -6.35
CA LEU A 150 1.10 -19.03 -6.44
C LEU A 150 0.64 -20.39 -6.99
N GLU A 151 1.39 -20.97 -7.94
CA GLU A 151 1.08 -22.25 -8.58
C GLU A 151 1.11 -23.44 -7.61
N GLU A 152 1.82 -23.33 -6.49
CA GLU A 152 1.94 -24.38 -5.46
C GLU A 152 0.85 -24.28 -4.39
N THR A 153 -0.12 -23.38 -4.56
CA THR A 153 -1.16 -23.05 -3.57
C THR A 153 -2.55 -23.13 -4.18
N GLU A 154 -3.58 -22.90 -3.36
CA GLU A 154 -4.97 -22.78 -3.82
C GLU A 154 -5.20 -21.60 -4.79
N PHE A 155 -4.22 -20.70 -4.94
CA PHE A 155 -4.27 -19.55 -5.84
C PHE A 155 -3.68 -19.81 -7.25
N SER A 156 -3.43 -21.07 -7.62
CA SER A 156 -2.81 -21.43 -8.91
C SER A 156 -3.54 -20.88 -10.14
N GLU A 157 -4.86 -20.81 -10.10
CA GLU A 157 -5.69 -20.28 -11.21
C GLU A 157 -5.67 -18.75 -11.30
N LEU A 158 -5.29 -18.06 -10.21
CA LEU A 158 -5.24 -16.60 -10.16
C LEU A 158 -4.10 -16.07 -11.04
N GLU A 159 -2.94 -16.71 -11.02
CA GLU A 159 -1.83 -16.30 -11.89
C GLU A 159 -2.15 -16.52 -13.37
N LYS A 160 -2.83 -17.62 -13.72
CA LYS A 160 -3.32 -17.85 -15.09
C LYS A 160 -4.27 -16.76 -15.53
N LYS A 161 -5.21 -16.37 -14.66
CA LYS A 161 -6.15 -15.27 -14.91
C LYS A 161 -5.42 -13.95 -15.14
N ILE A 162 -4.48 -13.59 -14.27
CA ILE A 162 -3.72 -12.34 -14.37
C ILE A 162 -2.88 -12.32 -15.67
N ASN A 163 -2.25 -13.43 -16.03
CA ASN A 163 -1.49 -13.55 -17.27
C ASN A 163 -2.37 -13.50 -18.52
N ALA A 164 -3.55 -14.11 -18.50
CA ALA A 164 -4.51 -14.08 -19.61
C ALA A 164 -5.05 -12.67 -19.91
N LEU A 165 -5.06 -11.78 -18.92
CA LEU A 165 -5.41 -10.37 -19.12
C LEU A 165 -4.38 -9.61 -19.98
N GLY A 166 -3.25 -10.23 -20.33
CA GLY A 166 -2.27 -9.66 -21.26
C GLY A 166 -1.67 -8.34 -20.76
N ILE A 167 -1.71 -8.12 -19.43
CA ILE A 167 -1.22 -6.89 -18.81
C ILE A 167 0.31 -6.96 -18.78
N ASN A 168 0.91 -6.75 -19.95
CA ASN A 168 2.34 -6.67 -20.17
C ASN A 168 2.92 -5.53 -19.32
N GLY A 169 3.32 -5.86 -18.10
CA GLY A 169 4.12 -5.01 -17.21
C GLY A 169 3.35 -3.94 -16.44
N LYS A 170 2.04 -4.09 -16.16
CA LYS A 170 1.30 -3.08 -15.39
C LYS A 170 0.45 -3.72 -14.30
N ASN A 171 0.57 -3.15 -13.12
CA ASN A 171 0.01 -3.57 -11.84
C ASN A 171 -1.43 -4.10 -11.93
N TYR A 172 -1.74 -5.13 -11.16
CA TYR A 172 -3.04 -5.75 -11.06
C TYR A 172 -3.70 -5.43 -9.71
N LYS A 173 -4.97 -5.01 -9.72
CA LYS A 173 -5.79 -4.90 -8.51
C LYS A 173 -6.55 -6.19 -8.31
N PHE A 174 -6.43 -6.81 -7.13
CA PHE A 174 -7.28 -7.95 -6.81
C PHE A 174 -8.71 -7.49 -6.57
N LEU A 175 -9.65 -8.31 -7.02
CA LEU A 175 -11.07 -8.21 -6.70
C LEU A 175 -11.34 -8.95 -5.39
N ASP A 176 -12.35 -8.51 -4.63
CA ASP A 176 -12.71 -9.16 -3.36
C ASP A 176 -13.06 -10.65 -3.55
N SER A 177 -13.65 -11.01 -4.69
CA SER A 177 -13.98 -12.39 -5.04
C SER A 177 -12.77 -13.30 -5.31
N GLU A 178 -11.56 -12.73 -5.38
CA GLU A 178 -10.29 -13.46 -5.55
C GLU A 178 -9.62 -13.74 -4.21
N ASN A 179 -10.28 -13.41 -3.10
CA ASN A 179 -9.82 -13.64 -1.73
C ASN A 179 -8.39 -13.14 -1.45
N PRO A 180 -8.04 -11.88 -1.79
CA PRO A 180 -6.68 -11.40 -1.64
C PRO A 180 -6.20 -11.32 -0.18
N GLN A 181 -7.13 -11.20 0.78
CA GLN A 181 -6.82 -11.27 2.20
C GLN A 181 -6.28 -12.66 2.59
N ALA A 182 -6.88 -13.74 2.08
CA ALA A 182 -6.42 -15.09 2.36
C ALA A 182 -5.04 -15.34 1.75
N LEU A 183 -4.79 -14.84 0.52
CA LEU A 183 -3.46 -14.87 -0.09
C LEU A 183 -2.43 -14.14 0.78
N TYR A 184 -2.79 -12.94 1.26
CA TYR A 184 -1.93 -12.17 2.16
C TYR A 184 -1.61 -12.93 3.45
N ASP A 185 -2.63 -13.50 4.10
CA ASP A 185 -2.48 -14.24 5.35
C ASP A 185 -1.64 -15.52 5.17
N LEU A 186 -1.72 -16.18 4.01
CA LEU A 186 -0.82 -17.31 3.71
C LEU A 186 0.61 -16.85 3.48
N ALA A 187 0.81 -15.85 2.62
CA ALA A 187 2.14 -15.40 2.23
C ALA A 187 2.90 -14.74 3.39
N ILE A 188 2.22 -14.05 4.31
CA ILE A 188 2.87 -13.46 5.49
C ILE A 188 3.37 -14.53 6.47
N ASN A 189 2.67 -15.65 6.56
CA ASN A 189 2.94 -16.77 7.47
C ASN A 189 3.83 -17.88 6.87
N SER A 190 4.18 -17.77 5.58
CA SER A 190 5.16 -18.65 4.91
C SER A 190 6.62 -18.38 5.31
#